data_AF-A0A518ET07-F1
#
_entry.id   AF-A0A518ET07-F1
#
_cell.length_a   1.000
_cell.length_b   1.000
_cell.length_c   1.000
_cell.angle_alpha   90.00
_cell.angle_beta   90.00
_cell.angle_gamma   90.00
#
_symmetry.space_group_name_H-M   'P 1'
#
loop_
_entity.id
_entity.type
_entity.pdbx_description
1 polymer ?
#
loop_
_entity_poly.entity_id
_entity_poly.type
_entity_poly.pdbx_seq_one_letter_code
_entity_poly.pdbx_strand_id
1 'polypeptide(L)'
;MILARILALWPAIAGQAALTNESSAVFSADSFGATPDQPDDDDGPAIQAAIDAAIDYSNLSGEAATVLLTGGAEYRLKTGRRGRGYLDLSCHFGAGPVVFDGAGATLIVETPRLGVFYIDRSERVRIQDVVIDLDPLPHIACRVTAVHRNARTVIAQPFPGATDLAQFPGYSDEWGWIHDPDVLHRPKRGVASSFAVTERTQQEPGGPIRFTMTPQVDLGDFAVGDVLSFLYRRGNNFRIQYSSGIELRRVISYGAGLFFVATTHDVGLTVRDCAVLVKPGRVQATGGDGVHLKYCRDVSIENCYFEGLSDDGVNVSATIGFRVEGCEFHSKRRQAVVLDTDQVAYRSRNGVLRDNTATFNGNSFLYHDGGDYRSVLVAGTKVHGNNRSTSVEQSFTGRLVEQGTVAIGGEKASLAWSADGDVGVRSELFGAAGAHHWRLIRIATERGQRWRLEAFRPGGPQPWLYLTYLQHLSVEPSRLGGPRDDPERATIDAQVWIQERVGEATVRLLHEASGLYLATKAEPSGGALGMTADVREASVWTLLLD
;
A
#
# COMPACT_ATOMS: atom_id res chain seq x y z
N MET A 1 -10.01 -13.10 -21.55
CA MET A 1 -9.90 -14.50 -21.07
C MET A 1 -10.09 -14.57 -19.56
N ILE A 2 -9.42 -13.73 -18.75
CA ILE A 2 -9.62 -13.66 -17.30
C ILE A 2 -11.05 -13.27 -16.96
N LEU A 3 -11.57 -12.18 -17.55
CA LEU A 3 -12.97 -11.77 -17.36
C LEU A 3 -13.97 -12.89 -17.70
N ALA A 4 -13.78 -13.56 -18.84
CA ALA A 4 -14.64 -14.69 -19.22
C ALA A 4 -14.54 -15.87 -18.23
N ARG A 5 -13.40 -16.09 -17.58
CA ARG A 5 -13.26 -17.10 -16.52
C ARG A 5 -13.97 -16.66 -15.24
N ILE A 6 -13.78 -15.42 -14.80
CA ILE A 6 -14.47 -14.86 -13.62
C ILE A 6 -15.99 -14.93 -13.84
N LEU A 7 -16.46 -14.49 -15.00
CA LEU A 7 -17.87 -14.54 -15.37
C LEU A 7 -18.38 -15.96 -15.63
N ALA A 8 -17.56 -16.92 -16.07
CA ALA A 8 -17.98 -18.31 -16.22
C ALA A 8 -18.03 -19.07 -14.89
N LEU A 9 -17.21 -18.67 -13.91
CA LEU A 9 -17.30 -19.19 -12.55
C LEU A 9 -18.57 -18.69 -11.86
N TRP A 10 -19.09 -17.52 -12.22
CA TRP A 10 -20.21 -16.88 -11.52
C TRP A 10 -21.54 -17.67 -11.55
N PRO A 11 -22.07 -18.11 -12.72
CA PRO A 11 -23.30 -18.90 -12.77
C PRO A 11 -23.18 -20.27 -12.09
N ALA A 12 -21.97 -20.83 -12.00
CA ALA A 12 -21.73 -22.10 -11.34
C ALA A 12 -21.79 -21.99 -9.80
N ILE A 13 -21.56 -20.79 -9.26
CA ILE A 13 -21.57 -20.50 -7.81
C ILE A 13 -23.00 -20.33 -7.30
N ALA A 14 -23.88 -19.70 -8.07
CA ALA A 14 -25.30 -19.49 -7.69
C ALA A 14 -26.11 -20.79 -7.51
N GLY A 15 -25.54 -21.96 -7.82
CA GLY A 15 -26.20 -23.27 -7.67
C GLY A 15 -25.42 -24.31 -6.87
N GLN A 16 -24.22 -24.00 -6.35
CA GLN A 16 -23.48 -24.91 -5.48
C GLN A 16 -23.59 -24.43 -4.03
N ALA A 17 -24.52 -25.04 -3.29
CA ALA A 17 -24.46 -25.02 -1.83
C ALA A 17 -23.05 -25.44 -1.40
N ALA A 18 -22.44 -24.60 -0.57
CA ALA A 18 -21.03 -24.67 -0.20
C ALA A 18 -20.59 -26.10 0.18
N LEU A 19 -19.62 -26.63 -0.55
CA LEU A 19 -18.79 -27.73 -0.05
C LEU A 19 -17.79 -27.14 0.97
N THR A 20 -18.26 -26.76 2.15
CA THR A 20 -17.40 -26.57 3.31
C THR A 20 -17.11 -27.95 3.89
N ASN A 21 -15.98 -28.54 3.48
CA ASN A 21 -15.45 -29.78 4.06
C ASN A 21 -14.85 -29.59 5.47
N GLU A 22 -15.02 -28.41 6.07
CA GLU A 22 -14.71 -28.15 7.47
C GLU A 22 -16.02 -27.98 8.24
N SER A 23 -16.13 -28.59 9.41
CA SER A 23 -17.25 -28.41 10.33
C SER A 23 -17.28 -26.96 10.83
N SER A 24 -17.87 -26.04 10.07
CA SER A 24 -18.13 -24.67 10.49
C SER A 24 -19.56 -24.50 10.97
N ALA A 25 -19.75 -23.71 12.03
CA ALA A 25 -21.08 -23.25 12.40
C ALA A 25 -21.58 -22.23 11.37
N VAL A 26 -22.83 -22.38 10.92
CA VAL A 26 -23.41 -21.54 9.86
C VAL A 26 -24.47 -20.60 10.44
N PHE A 27 -24.33 -19.31 10.14
CA PHE A 27 -25.20 -18.21 10.55
C PHE A 27 -25.80 -17.57 9.30
N SER A 28 -26.98 -18.04 8.89
CA SER A 28 -27.68 -17.49 7.72
C SER A 28 -28.30 -16.14 8.05
N ALA A 29 -28.08 -15.11 7.23
CA ALA A 29 -28.66 -13.78 7.43
C ALA A 29 -30.20 -13.78 7.54
N ASP A 30 -30.86 -14.66 6.80
CA ASP A 30 -32.32 -14.81 6.79
C ASP A 30 -32.85 -15.26 8.17
N SER A 31 -32.10 -16.12 8.88
CA SER A 31 -32.42 -16.52 10.26
C SER A 31 -32.32 -15.37 11.26
N PHE A 32 -31.65 -14.28 10.90
CA PHE A 32 -31.54 -13.04 11.67
C PHE A 32 -32.48 -11.94 11.17
N GLY A 33 -33.40 -12.28 10.25
CA GLY A 33 -34.46 -11.39 9.79
C GLY A 33 -34.16 -10.61 8.52
N ALA A 34 -33.12 -10.98 7.75
CA ALA A 34 -32.91 -10.40 6.43
C ALA A 34 -34.02 -10.86 5.47
N THR A 35 -34.44 -9.97 4.58
CA THR A 35 -35.54 -10.16 3.64
C THR A 35 -35.07 -9.74 2.25
N PRO A 36 -34.20 -10.56 1.61
CA PRO A 36 -33.65 -10.20 0.32
C PRO A 36 -34.73 -10.04 -0.75
N ASP A 37 -34.37 -9.34 -1.82
CA ASP A 37 -35.20 -8.98 -2.96
C ASP A 37 -36.38 -8.05 -2.60
N GLN A 38 -36.39 -7.47 -1.40
CA GLN A 38 -37.31 -6.40 -1.01
C GLN A 38 -36.63 -5.03 -1.14
N PRO A 39 -36.96 -4.22 -2.16
CA PRO A 39 -36.24 -2.96 -2.43
C PRO A 39 -36.42 -1.93 -1.30
N ASP A 40 -37.49 -2.03 -0.53
CA ASP A 40 -37.81 -1.10 0.55
C ASP A 40 -37.20 -1.50 1.91
N ASP A 41 -36.68 -2.72 2.03
CA ASP A 41 -36.09 -3.20 3.29
C ASP A 41 -34.64 -2.72 3.46
N ASP A 42 -34.16 -2.78 4.70
CA ASP A 42 -32.75 -2.59 5.06
C ASP A 42 -32.25 -3.86 5.73
N ASP A 43 -31.51 -4.67 4.98
CA ASP A 43 -30.97 -5.95 5.43
C ASP A 43 -29.71 -5.80 6.28
N GLY A 44 -29.09 -4.61 6.27
CA GLY A 44 -27.84 -4.33 6.99
C GLY A 44 -27.85 -4.78 8.45
N PRO A 45 -28.86 -4.40 9.26
CA PRO A 45 -28.95 -4.83 10.66
C PRO A 45 -29.02 -6.36 10.84
N ALA A 46 -29.76 -7.08 9.99
CA ALA A 46 -29.89 -8.53 10.09
C ALA A 46 -28.61 -9.26 9.68
N ILE A 47 -27.97 -8.81 8.59
CA ILE A 47 -26.67 -9.34 8.15
C ILE A 47 -25.62 -9.07 9.24
N GLN A 48 -25.59 -7.87 9.83
CA GLN A 48 -24.67 -7.58 10.93
C GLN A 48 -24.94 -8.46 12.15
N ALA A 49 -26.20 -8.73 12.50
CA ALA A 49 -26.51 -9.63 13.62
C ALA A 49 -26.01 -11.06 13.37
N ALA A 50 -26.07 -11.54 12.13
CA ALA A 50 -25.49 -12.83 11.75
C ALA A 50 -23.95 -12.81 11.85
N ILE A 51 -23.29 -11.71 11.46
CA ILE A 51 -21.85 -11.50 11.63
C ILE A 51 -21.47 -11.50 13.11
N ASP A 52 -22.17 -10.73 13.94
CA ASP A 52 -21.91 -10.64 15.37
C ASP A 52 -22.01 -12.02 16.03
N ALA A 53 -23.06 -12.80 15.70
CA ALA A 53 -23.23 -14.16 16.21
C ALA A 53 -22.12 -15.14 15.75
N ALA A 54 -21.67 -15.03 14.49
CA ALA A 54 -20.58 -15.85 13.97
C ALA A 54 -19.25 -15.51 14.66
N ILE A 55 -18.97 -14.23 14.88
CA ILE A 55 -17.78 -13.75 15.60
C ILE A 55 -17.82 -14.22 17.05
N ASP A 56 -18.95 -14.08 17.74
CA ASP A 56 -19.11 -14.54 19.13
C ASP A 56 -18.88 -16.05 19.26
N TYR A 57 -19.46 -16.85 18.37
CA TYR A 57 -19.22 -18.30 18.33
C TYR A 57 -17.74 -18.61 18.13
N SER A 58 -17.11 -17.97 17.15
CA SER A 58 -15.71 -18.17 16.81
C SER A 58 -14.79 -17.77 17.97
N ASN A 59 -15.09 -16.68 18.67
CA ASN A 59 -14.35 -16.23 19.85
C ASN A 59 -14.47 -17.21 21.04
N LEU A 60 -15.66 -17.76 21.26
CA LEU A 60 -15.94 -18.63 22.41
C LEU A 60 -15.44 -20.06 22.20
N SER A 61 -15.57 -20.59 20.98
CA SER A 61 -15.23 -21.98 20.65
C SER A 61 -13.81 -22.14 20.11
N GLY A 62 -13.25 -21.10 19.49
CA GLY A 62 -12.04 -21.19 18.67
C GLY A 62 -12.26 -21.91 17.33
N GLU A 63 -13.50 -22.31 17.02
CA GLU A 63 -13.85 -23.03 15.80
C GLU A 63 -14.26 -22.07 14.67
N ALA A 64 -14.23 -22.58 13.43
CA ALA A 64 -14.62 -21.80 12.27
C ALA A 64 -16.12 -21.47 12.26
N ALA A 65 -16.45 -20.24 11.88
CA ALA A 65 -17.82 -19.77 11.70
C ALA A 65 -18.03 -19.21 10.29
N THR A 66 -19.24 -19.38 9.76
CA THR A 66 -19.61 -18.90 8.42
C THR A 66 -20.91 -18.11 8.49
N VAL A 67 -20.86 -16.85 8.04
CA VAL A 67 -22.06 -16.08 7.68
C VAL A 67 -22.43 -16.44 6.26
N LEU A 68 -23.70 -16.80 6.04
CA LEU A 68 -24.19 -17.24 4.74
C LEU A 68 -25.36 -16.36 4.27
N LEU A 69 -25.26 -15.83 3.06
CA LEU A 69 -26.37 -15.18 2.37
C LEU A 69 -27.13 -16.18 1.47
N THR A 70 -28.37 -15.85 1.15
CA THR A 70 -29.16 -16.59 0.17
C THR A 70 -28.61 -16.32 -1.23
N GLY A 71 -28.15 -17.37 -1.88
CA GLY A 71 -27.38 -17.28 -3.11
C GLY A 71 -28.15 -16.62 -4.26
N GLY A 72 -27.49 -15.69 -4.94
CA GLY A 72 -28.04 -14.94 -6.08
C GLY A 72 -29.09 -13.89 -5.73
N ALA A 73 -29.47 -13.75 -4.45
CA ALA A 73 -30.45 -12.77 -4.01
C ALA A 73 -29.84 -11.35 -3.89
N GLU A 74 -30.69 -10.33 -3.85
CA GLU A 74 -30.30 -8.94 -3.66
C GLU A 74 -30.60 -8.46 -2.23
N TYR A 75 -29.60 -7.96 -1.52
CA TYR A 75 -29.73 -7.38 -0.18
C TYR A 75 -29.49 -5.87 -0.23
N ARG A 76 -30.36 -5.10 0.41
CA ARG A 76 -30.30 -3.63 0.43
C ARG A 76 -29.68 -3.14 1.73
N LEU A 77 -28.65 -2.30 1.61
CA LEU A 77 -27.92 -1.75 2.75
C LEU A 77 -28.16 -0.24 2.84
N LYS A 78 -29.05 0.17 3.76
CA LYS A 78 -29.51 1.56 3.90
C LYS A 78 -28.89 2.26 5.09
N THR A 79 -28.84 1.60 6.25
CA THR A 79 -28.21 2.14 7.46
C THR A 79 -26.81 1.56 7.67
N GLY A 80 -25.83 2.45 7.79
CA GLY A 80 -24.45 2.08 8.10
C GLY A 80 -23.87 2.94 9.22
N ARG A 81 -22.70 2.55 9.72
CA ARG A 81 -22.00 3.24 10.81
C ARG A 81 -20.88 4.09 10.25
N ARG A 82 -20.92 5.40 10.54
CA ARG A 82 -19.86 6.33 10.12
C ARG A 82 -18.49 5.82 10.59
N GLY A 83 -17.56 5.64 9.64
CA GLY A 83 -16.20 5.18 9.90
C GLY A 83 -16.01 3.66 9.91
N ARG A 84 -17.10 2.88 9.99
CA ARG A 84 -17.10 1.41 10.02
C ARG A 84 -17.87 0.75 8.85
N GLY A 85 -18.35 1.53 7.89
CA GLY A 85 -19.12 0.98 6.78
C GLY A 85 -20.48 0.41 7.19
N TYR A 86 -20.99 -0.50 6.39
CA TYR A 86 -22.26 -1.19 6.64
C TYR A 86 -22.07 -2.43 7.50
N LEU A 87 -21.01 -3.20 7.21
CA LEU A 87 -20.75 -4.51 7.79
C LEU A 87 -19.38 -4.49 8.46
N ASP A 88 -19.36 -4.66 9.77
CA ASP A 88 -18.16 -4.74 10.60
C ASP A 88 -17.84 -6.22 10.87
N LEU A 89 -16.75 -6.72 10.28
CA LEU A 89 -16.24 -8.07 10.45
C LEU A 89 -15.04 -8.14 11.41
N SER A 90 -14.90 -7.14 12.29
CA SER A 90 -13.78 -7.09 13.21
C SER A 90 -13.88 -8.18 14.28
N CYS A 91 -13.01 -9.19 14.23
CA CYS A 91 -12.91 -10.26 15.24
C CYS A 91 -11.64 -10.10 16.10
N HIS A 92 -11.59 -10.77 17.25
CA HIS A 92 -10.42 -10.72 18.13
C HIS A 92 -9.28 -11.61 17.61
N PHE A 93 -8.03 -11.21 17.86
CA PHE A 93 -6.89 -12.12 17.72
C PHE A 93 -7.10 -13.37 18.59
N GLY A 94 -6.87 -14.55 18.02
CA GLY A 94 -7.12 -15.84 18.67
C GLY A 94 -8.50 -16.44 18.37
N ALA A 95 -9.42 -15.71 17.74
CA ALA A 95 -10.70 -16.25 17.29
C ALA A 95 -10.51 -17.38 16.26
N GLY A 96 -11.47 -18.29 16.15
CA GLY A 96 -11.53 -19.19 14.99
C GLY A 96 -11.68 -18.43 13.66
N PRO A 97 -11.46 -19.08 12.51
CA PRO A 97 -11.67 -18.45 11.20
C PRO A 97 -13.11 -17.97 11.01
N VAL A 98 -13.29 -16.77 10.47
CA VAL A 98 -14.63 -16.23 10.13
C VAL A 98 -14.75 -16.08 8.62
N VAL A 99 -15.77 -16.69 8.04
CA VAL A 99 -16.06 -16.62 6.60
C VAL A 99 -17.36 -15.87 6.38
N PHE A 100 -17.35 -14.83 5.56
CA PHE A 100 -18.53 -14.26 4.96
C PHE A 100 -18.70 -14.83 3.55
N ASP A 101 -19.70 -15.68 3.37
CA ASP A 101 -20.03 -16.29 2.09
C ASP A 101 -21.31 -15.67 1.53
N GLY A 102 -21.15 -14.87 0.48
CA GLY A 102 -22.27 -14.26 -0.22
C GLY A 102 -23.06 -15.25 -1.08
N ALA A 103 -22.55 -16.44 -1.38
CA ALA A 103 -23.18 -17.42 -2.27
C ALA A 103 -23.63 -16.84 -3.63
N GLY A 104 -22.94 -15.81 -4.13
CA GLY A 104 -23.27 -15.06 -5.34
C GLY A 104 -24.30 -13.95 -5.17
N ALA A 105 -24.73 -13.64 -3.94
CA ALA A 105 -25.65 -12.56 -3.62
C ALA A 105 -25.06 -11.17 -3.95
N THR A 106 -25.96 -10.22 -4.17
CA THR A 106 -25.62 -8.82 -4.44
C THR A 106 -25.97 -7.94 -3.25
N LEU A 107 -24.99 -7.18 -2.75
CA LEU A 107 -25.18 -6.11 -1.79
C LEU A 107 -25.36 -4.78 -2.53
N ILE A 108 -26.53 -4.15 -2.42
CA ILE A 108 -26.79 -2.81 -2.96
C ILE A 108 -26.65 -1.77 -1.86
N VAL A 109 -25.70 -0.86 -2.04
CA VAL A 109 -25.33 0.15 -1.05
C VAL A 109 -25.99 1.49 -1.38
N GLU A 110 -26.81 2.01 -0.46
CA GLU A 110 -27.56 3.27 -0.70
C GLU A 110 -26.88 4.54 -0.16
N THR A 111 -25.86 4.39 0.69
CA THR A 111 -25.01 5.50 1.14
C THR A 111 -23.57 5.21 0.72
N PRO A 112 -23.18 5.58 -0.52
CA PRO A 112 -21.84 5.33 -1.04
C PRO A 112 -20.69 5.86 -0.18
N ARG A 113 -20.98 6.79 0.74
CA ARG A 113 -20.01 7.44 1.63
C ARG A 113 -19.44 6.52 2.73
N LEU A 114 -20.16 5.47 3.11
CA LEU A 114 -19.84 4.70 4.31
C LEU A 114 -18.83 3.58 4.05
N GLY A 115 -18.75 3.07 2.81
CA GLY A 115 -18.00 1.85 2.50
C GLY A 115 -18.74 0.60 2.98
N VAL A 116 -18.41 -0.59 2.44
CA VAL A 116 -19.23 -1.80 2.69
C VAL A 116 -18.71 -2.55 3.90
N PHE A 117 -17.52 -3.10 3.80
CA PHE A 117 -16.89 -3.94 4.81
C PHE A 117 -15.80 -3.18 5.56
N TYR A 118 -15.81 -3.31 6.88
CA TYR A 118 -14.79 -2.84 7.78
C TYR A 118 -14.20 -4.00 8.57
N ILE A 119 -12.88 -4.11 8.53
CA ILE A 119 -12.11 -5.13 9.26
C ILE A 119 -10.97 -4.40 9.97
N ASP A 120 -10.95 -4.49 11.29
CA ASP A 120 -9.94 -3.85 12.13
C ASP A 120 -9.43 -4.84 13.17
N ARG A 121 -8.11 -4.90 13.36
CA ARG A 121 -7.44 -5.72 14.38
C ARG A 121 -7.90 -7.19 14.41
N SER A 122 -8.07 -7.76 13.23
CA SER A 122 -8.65 -9.09 13.03
C SER A 122 -7.65 -10.08 12.46
N GLU A 123 -7.94 -11.37 12.58
CA GLU A 123 -7.18 -12.41 11.90
C GLU A 123 -8.07 -13.46 11.24
N ARG A 124 -7.59 -14.08 10.16
CA ARG A 124 -8.22 -15.25 9.52
C ARG A 124 -9.68 -14.99 9.10
N VAL A 125 -9.93 -13.81 8.52
CA VAL A 125 -11.22 -13.45 7.93
C VAL A 125 -11.18 -13.69 6.41
N ARG A 126 -12.20 -14.37 5.90
CA ARG A 126 -12.42 -14.53 4.45
C ARG A 126 -13.75 -13.92 4.04
N ILE A 127 -13.76 -13.13 2.97
CA ILE A 127 -14.98 -12.69 2.30
C ILE A 127 -14.98 -13.28 0.90
N GLN A 128 -16.04 -14.02 0.56
CA GLN A 128 -16.14 -14.68 -0.73
C GLN A 128 -17.51 -14.59 -1.38
N ASP A 129 -17.52 -14.77 -2.71
CA ASP A 129 -18.73 -15.00 -3.51
C ASP A 129 -19.79 -13.91 -3.33
N VAL A 130 -19.39 -12.64 -3.38
CA VAL A 130 -20.30 -11.50 -3.20
C VAL A 130 -20.16 -10.49 -4.33
N VAL A 131 -21.30 -9.96 -4.80
CA VAL A 131 -21.35 -8.77 -5.67
C VAL A 131 -21.61 -7.55 -4.81
N ILE A 132 -20.92 -6.46 -5.10
CA ILE A 132 -21.17 -5.15 -4.50
C ILE A 132 -21.59 -4.20 -5.62
N ASP A 133 -22.71 -3.52 -5.43
CA ASP A 133 -23.17 -2.43 -6.30
C ASP A 133 -23.67 -1.25 -5.45
N LEU A 134 -23.84 -0.09 -6.09
CA LEU A 134 -24.28 1.13 -5.43
C LEU A 134 -25.45 1.75 -6.19
N ASP A 135 -26.45 2.16 -5.42
CA ASP A 135 -27.61 2.89 -5.89
C ASP A 135 -28.05 3.87 -4.80
N PRO A 136 -27.71 5.15 -4.88
CA PRO A 136 -27.20 5.85 -6.06
C PRO A 136 -25.69 5.64 -6.30
N LEU A 137 -25.22 6.00 -7.51
CA LEU A 137 -23.80 5.92 -7.85
C LEU A 137 -22.96 7.01 -7.17
N PRO A 138 -21.71 6.72 -6.79
CA PRO A 138 -20.79 7.69 -6.19
C PRO A 138 -20.13 8.62 -7.23
N HIS A 139 -20.82 8.89 -8.32
CA HIS A 139 -20.38 9.84 -9.33
C HIS A 139 -21.57 10.32 -10.15
N ILE A 140 -21.42 11.50 -10.74
CA ILE A 140 -22.38 12.04 -11.70
C ILE A 140 -21.79 11.86 -13.09
N ALA A 141 -22.52 11.19 -13.98
CA ALA A 141 -22.17 11.09 -15.40
C ALA A 141 -23.03 12.06 -16.20
N CYS A 142 -22.41 12.87 -17.06
CA CYS A 142 -23.11 13.88 -17.84
C CYS A 142 -22.53 14.05 -19.24
N ARG A 143 -23.33 14.60 -20.16
CA ARG A 143 -22.92 14.96 -21.52
C ARG A 143 -22.75 16.46 -21.66
N VAL A 144 -21.61 16.92 -22.17
CA VAL A 144 -21.35 18.34 -22.42
C VAL A 144 -22.31 18.88 -23.48
N THR A 145 -23.01 19.96 -23.14
CA THR A 145 -23.94 20.66 -24.02
C THR A 145 -23.43 22.04 -24.44
N ALA A 146 -22.54 22.67 -23.65
CA ALA A 146 -21.88 23.92 -24.03
C ALA A 146 -20.50 24.07 -23.37
N VAL A 147 -19.59 24.77 -24.04
CA VAL A 147 -18.26 25.14 -23.53
C VAL A 147 -18.06 26.64 -23.72
N HIS A 148 -17.90 27.39 -22.63
CA HIS A 148 -17.70 28.84 -22.64
C HIS A 148 -16.28 29.18 -22.21
N ARG A 149 -15.38 29.29 -23.18
CA ARG A 149 -13.93 29.49 -22.95
C ARG A 149 -13.61 30.75 -22.13
N ASN A 150 -14.26 31.86 -22.45
CA ASN A 150 -14.03 33.14 -21.76
C ASN A 150 -14.52 33.13 -20.31
N ALA A 151 -15.63 32.45 -20.04
CA ALA A 151 -16.19 32.31 -18.69
C ALA A 151 -15.56 31.16 -17.89
N ARG A 152 -14.70 30.35 -18.53
CA ARG A 152 -14.15 29.11 -18.00
C ARG A 152 -15.19 28.10 -17.51
N THR A 153 -16.34 28.04 -18.19
CA THR A 153 -17.43 27.14 -17.82
C THR A 153 -17.71 26.07 -18.85
N VAL A 154 -18.09 24.89 -18.35
CA VAL A 154 -18.65 23.79 -19.13
C VAL A 154 -20.04 23.51 -18.60
N ILE A 155 -21.04 23.46 -19.49
CA ILE A 155 -22.41 23.06 -19.16
C ILE A 155 -22.59 21.63 -19.63
N ALA A 156 -23.10 20.76 -18.76
CA ALA A 156 -23.35 19.37 -19.10
C ALA A 156 -24.69 18.89 -18.54
N GLN A 157 -25.38 18.05 -19.29
CA GLN A 157 -26.64 17.43 -18.93
C GLN A 157 -26.37 16.06 -18.28
N PRO A 158 -26.78 15.82 -17.02
CA PRO A 158 -26.72 14.49 -16.41
C PRO A 158 -27.42 13.43 -17.27
N PHE A 159 -26.87 12.21 -17.28
CA PHE A 159 -27.57 11.07 -17.89
C PHE A 159 -28.86 10.73 -17.12
N PRO A 160 -29.87 10.13 -17.79
CA PRO A 160 -31.07 9.66 -17.09
C PRO A 160 -30.71 8.73 -15.93
N GLY A 161 -31.26 9.01 -14.74
CA GLY A 161 -30.99 8.24 -13.52
C GLY A 161 -29.62 8.50 -12.88
N ALA A 162 -28.84 9.48 -13.38
CA ALA A 162 -27.62 9.90 -12.71
C ALA A 162 -27.94 10.56 -11.36
N THR A 163 -27.06 10.35 -10.38
CA THR A 163 -27.17 10.97 -9.07
C THR A 163 -27.11 12.50 -9.19
N ASP A 164 -27.96 13.19 -8.43
CA ASP A 164 -28.00 14.64 -8.42
C ASP A 164 -26.90 15.24 -7.54
N LEU A 165 -26.49 16.46 -7.85
CA LEU A 165 -25.48 17.18 -7.08
C LEU A 165 -25.92 17.40 -5.61
N ALA A 166 -27.22 17.60 -5.41
CA ALA A 166 -27.80 17.83 -4.08
C ALA A 166 -27.79 16.57 -3.18
N GLN A 167 -27.75 15.36 -3.75
CA GLN A 167 -27.76 14.11 -2.99
C GLN A 167 -26.46 13.86 -2.20
N PHE A 168 -25.45 14.69 -2.42
CA PHE A 168 -24.15 14.54 -1.79
C PHE A 168 -23.62 15.86 -1.19
N PRO A 169 -24.29 16.47 -0.20
CA PRO A 169 -23.81 17.71 0.41
C PRO A 169 -22.42 17.54 1.06
N GLY A 170 -21.54 18.55 0.94
CA GLY A 170 -20.22 18.57 1.62
C GLY A 170 -19.04 17.96 0.86
N TYR A 171 -19.09 17.98 -0.48
CA TYR A 171 -17.98 17.63 -1.36
C TYR A 171 -16.72 18.48 -1.13
N SER A 172 -15.57 17.82 -0.92
CA SER A 172 -14.24 18.43 -0.98
C SER A 172 -13.50 18.14 -2.29
N ASP A 173 -13.98 17.19 -3.09
CA ASP A 173 -13.25 16.79 -4.29
C ASP A 173 -13.59 17.72 -5.45
N GLU A 174 -12.55 18.22 -6.08
CA GLU A 174 -12.62 19.15 -7.21
C GLU A 174 -12.50 18.42 -8.55
N TRP A 175 -12.30 17.10 -8.55
CA TRP A 175 -11.83 16.35 -9.71
C TRP A 175 -12.95 15.63 -10.50
N GLY A 176 -12.87 15.71 -11.82
CA GLY A 176 -13.68 14.94 -12.76
C GLY A 176 -12.85 14.38 -13.92
N TRP A 177 -13.44 13.52 -14.75
CA TRP A 177 -12.80 12.86 -15.90
C TRP A 177 -13.54 13.13 -17.21
N ILE A 178 -12.78 13.25 -18.29
CA ILE A 178 -13.32 13.33 -19.66
C ILE A 178 -13.23 11.95 -20.31
N HIS A 179 -14.38 11.44 -20.73
CA HIS A 179 -14.52 10.11 -21.31
C HIS A 179 -14.72 10.18 -22.82
N ASP A 180 -14.31 9.10 -23.47
CA ASP A 180 -14.59 8.82 -24.86
C ASP A 180 -16.11 8.66 -25.03
N PRO A 181 -16.78 9.47 -25.87
CA PRO A 181 -18.23 9.44 -25.99
C PRO A 181 -18.75 8.14 -26.61
N ASP A 182 -17.90 7.40 -27.34
CA ASP A 182 -18.24 6.13 -27.97
C ASP A 182 -17.89 4.93 -27.09
N VAL A 183 -16.96 5.11 -26.15
CA VAL A 183 -16.52 4.08 -25.19
C VAL A 183 -16.51 4.67 -23.77
N LEU A 184 -17.69 4.70 -23.16
CA LEU A 184 -18.00 5.46 -21.94
C LEU A 184 -17.06 5.26 -20.75
N HIS A 185 -16.43 4.10 -20.60
CA HIS A 185 -15.50 3.81 -19.50
C HIS A 185 -14.04 4.13 -19.80
N ARG A 186 -13.76 4.67 -20.99
CA ARG A 186 -12.42 4.97 -21.47
C ARG A 186 -12.17 6.47 -21.42
N PRO A 187 -10.96 6.92 -21.03
CA PRO A 187 -10.62 8.32 -21.17
C PRO A 187 -10.65 8.78 -22.63
N LYS A 188 -11.08 10.03 -22.82
CA LYS A 188 -10.98 10.70 -24.12
C LYS A 188 -9.51 10.77 -24.53
N ARG A 189 -9.22 10.45 -25.79
CA ARG A 189 -7.85 10.43 -26.32
C ARG A 189 -7.35 11.83 -26.62
N GLY A 190 -6.06 12.06 -26.36
CA GLY A 190 -5.37 13.29 -26.78
C GLY A 190 -5.59 14.51 -25.89
N VAL A 191 -6.27 14.35 -24.75
CA VAL A 191 -6.60 15.40 -23.78
C VAL A 191 -6.11 15.03 -22.39
N ALA A 192 -6.14 15.97 -21.44
CA ALA A 192 -5.98 15.64 -20.03
C ALA A 192 -7.12 14.70 -19.58
N SER A 193 -6.77 13.63 -18.86
CA SER A 193 -7.79 12.67 -18.39
C SER A 193 -8.66 13.20 -17.27
N SER A 194 -8.11 14.06 -16.43
CA SER A 194 -8.79 14.64 -15.28
C SER A 194 -8.82 16.15 -15.40
N PHE A 195 -9.89 16.75 -14.90
CA PHE A 195 -10.05 18.19 -14.76
C PHE A 195 -10.41 18.53 -13.32
N ALA A 196 -10.12 19.77 -12.92
CA ALA A 196 -10.51 20.30 -11.62
C ALA A 196 -11.51 21.46 -11.77
N VAL A 197 -12.45 21.56 -10.84
CA VAL A 197 -13.50 22.60 -10.81
C VAL A 197 -13.38 23.44 -9.54
N THR A 198 -13.59 24.75 -9.66
CA THR A 198 -13.71 25.65 -8.50
C THR A 198 -15.14 25.76 -8.02
N GLU A 199 -16.11 25.58 -8.91
CA GLU A 199 -17.53 25.72 -8.61
C GLU A 199 -18.36 24.77 -9.47
N ARG A 200 -19.50 24.34 -8.92
CA ARG A 200 -20.51 23.56 -9.61
C ARG A 200 -21.90 24.01 -9.15
N THR A 201 -22.79 24.22 -10.10
CA THR A 201 -24.17 24.62 -9.82
C THR A 201 -25.15 23.78 -10.65
N GLN A 202 -26.21 23.32 -9.99
CA GLN A 202 -27.35 22.63 -10.60
C GLN A 202 -28.60 23.31 -10.07
N GLN A 203 -29.43 23.87 -10.95
CA GLN A 203 -30.58 24.68 -10.54
C GLN A 203 -31.74 23.82 -10.02
N GLU A 204 -31.90 22.62 -10.59
CA GLU A 204 -32.97 21.69 -10.28
C GLU A 204 -32.49 20.24 -10.45
N PRO A 205 -33.06 19.27 -9.70
CA PRO A 205 -32.82 17.84 -9.88
C PRO A 205 -32.95 17.42 -11.35
N GLY A 206 -31.98 16.64 -11.84
CA GLY A 206 -31.89 16.22 -13.24
C GLY A 206 -31.55 17.32 -14.25
N GLY A 207 -31.52 18.59 -13.85
CA GLY A 207 -31.21 19.71 -14.72
C GLY A 207 -29.71 19.81 -15.10
N PRO A 208 -29.36 20.67 -16.08
CA PRO A 208 -27.97 20.90 -16.47
C PRO A 208 -27.09 21.35 -15.30
N ILE A 209 -25.87 20.83 -15.26
CA ILE A 209 -24.84 21.22 -14.32
C ILE A 209 -23.86 22.16 -15.02
N ARG A 210 -23.60 23.31 -14.40
CA ARG A 210 -22.52 24.21 -14.80
C ARG A 210 -21.29 23.94 -13.93
N PHE A 211 -20.19 23.59 -14.57
CA PHE A 211 -18.87 23.45 -13.96
C PHE A 211 -18.00 24.66 -14.30
N THR A 212 -17.45 25.32 -13.29
CA THR A 212 -16.44 26.38 -13.45
C THR A 212 -15.06 25.77 -13.22
N MET A 213 -14.19 25.85 -14.23
CA MET A 213 -12.90 25.14 -14.23
C MET A 213 -11.77 25.94 -13.56
N THR A 214 -10.87 25.26 -12.85
CA THR A 214 -9.65 25.89 -12.33
C THR A 214 -8.79 26.44 -13.48
N PRO A 215 -7.94 27.47 -13.28
CA PRO A 215 -7.12 28.07 -14.33
C PRO A 215 -6.21 27.11 -15.10
N GLN A 216 -5.82 26.00 -14.48
CA GLN A 216 -4.89 25.00 -15.03
C GLN A 216 -5.54 24.07 -16.06
N VAL A 217 -6.87 23.97 -16.07
CA VAL A 217 -7.61 23.14 -17.03
C VAL A 217 -7.59 23.80 -18.42
N ASP A 218 -7.15 23.07 -19.44
CA ASP A 218 -7.28 23.50 -20.83
C ASP A 218 -8.71 23.24 -21.33
N LEU A 219 -9.46 24.29 -21.61
CA LEU A 219 -10.82 24.17 -22.17
C LEU A 219 -10.80 23.69 -23.63
N GLY A 220 -9.63 23.65 -24.27
CA GLY A 220 -9.37 22.94 -25.54
C GLY A 220 -9.70 21.46 -25.48
N ASP A 221 -9.60 20.85 -24.30
CA ASP A 221 -9.85 19.43 -24.09
C ASP A 221 -11.35 19.06 -24.17
N PHE A 222 -12.23 20.05 -24.04
CA PHE A 222 -13.68 19.87 -23.99
C PHE A 222 -14.34 20.22 -25.32
N ALA A 223 -15.30 19.40 -25.71
CA ALA A 223 -16.18 19.57 -26.85
C ALA A 223 -17.63 19.24 -26.48
N VAL A 224 -18.59 19.87 -27.16
CA VAL A 224 -20.00 19.47 -27.08
C VAL A 224 -20.12 18.01 -27.50
N GLY A 225 -20.86 17.22 -26.72
CA GLY A 225 -21.01 15.79 -26.92
C GLY A 225 -20.06 14.93 -26.07
N ASP A 226 -18.98 15.49 -25.52
CA ASP A 226 -18.11 14.77 -24.58
C ASP A 226 -18.90 14.26 -23.37
N VAL A 227 -18.42 13.17 -22.79
CA VAL A 227 -18.98 12.62 -21.55
C VAL A 227 -18.05 12.94 -20.39
N LEU A 228 -18.59 13.49 -19.31
CA LEU A 228 -17.85 13.77 -18.10
C LEU A 228 -18.33 12.88 -16.96
N SER A 229 -17.42 12.47 -16.08
CA SER A 229 -17.79 12.03 -14.74
C SER A 229 -17.24 12.96 -13.67
N PHE A 230 -18.04 13.23 -12.65
CA PHE A 230 -17.63 13.99 -11.48
C PHE A 230 -17.72 13.10 -10.25
N LEU A 231 -16.61 12.99 -9.51
CA LEU A 231 -16.46 11.95 -8.51
C LEU A 231 -16.97 12.34 -7.13
N TYR A 232 -17.38 11.32 -6.38
CA TYR A 232 -17.51 11.38 -4.94
C TYR A 232 -16.52 10.39 -4.29
N ARG A 233 -15.33 10.85 -3.90
CA ARG A 233 -14.22 10.00 -3.44
C ARG A 233 -14.30 9.64 -1.96
N ARG A 234 -15.40 9.02 -1.50
CA ARG A 234 -15.49 8.46 -0.13
C ARG A 234 -16.19 7.12 -0.11
N GLY A 235 -15.83 6.28 0.86
CA GLY A 235 -16.39 4.95 1.05
C GLY A 235 -15.64 3.91 0.23
N ASN A 236 -14.91 3.02 0.92
CA ASN A 236 -14.20 1.91 0.31
C ASN A 236 -15.09 0.66 0.36
N ASN A 237 -15.04 -0.21 -0.63
CA ASN A 237 -15.77 -1.48 -0.50
C ASN A 237 -15.18 -2.31 0.64
N PHE A 238 -13.85 -2.37 0.71
CA PHE A 238 -13.14 -3.01 1.81
C PHE A 238 -12.20 -2.00 2.47
N ARG A 239 -12.40 -1.74 3.76
CA ARG A 239 -11.45 -1.04 4.61
C ARG A 239 -10.89 -2.04 5.62
N ILE A 240 -9.61 -2.36 5.46
CA ILE A 240 -8.88 -3.34 6.27
C ILE A 240 -7.76 -2.59 6.99
N GLN A 241 -7.56 -2.87 8.27
CA GLN A 241 -6.46 -2.26 9.01
C GLN A 241 -6.03 -3.08 10.21
N TYR A 242 -4.73 -3.04 10.51
CA TYR A 242 -4.12 -3.71 11.66
C TYR A 242 -4.44 -5.21 11.76
N SER A 243 -4.65 -5.89 10.64
CA SER A 243 -5.20 -7.23 10.55
C SER A 243 -4.23 -8.21 9.87
N SER A 244 -4.47 -9.51 10.03
CA SER A 244 -3.62 -10.56 9.48
C SER A 244 -4.40 -11.69 8.80
N GLY A 245 -3.84 -12.25 7.72
CA GLY A 245 -4.45 -13.41 7.04
C GLY A 245 -5.85 -13.14 6.51
N ILE A 246 -6.06 -11.95 5.92
CA ILE A 246 -7.34 -11.55 5.32
C ILE A 246 -7.39 -12.03 3.87
N GLU A 247 -8.50 -12.64 3.47
CA GLU A 247 -8.71 -13.12 2.11
C GLU A 247 -10.00 -12.55 1.49
N LEU A 248 -9.87 -11.89 0.34
CA LEU A 248 -10.97 -11.53 -0.54
C LEU A 248 -10.93 -12.45 -1.75
N ARG A 249 -12.00 -13.21 -1.98
CA ARG A 249 -12.02 -14.22 -3.04
C ARG A 249 -13.30 -14.17 -3.87
N ARG A 250 -13.18 -14.10 -5.20
CA ARG A 250 -14.35 -14.06 -6.10
C ARG A 250 -15.36 -12.98 -5.69
N VAL A 251 -14.86 -11.77 -5.45
CA VAL A 251 -15.68 -10.59 -5.21
C VAL A 251 -15.84 -9.82 -6.52
N ILE A 252 -17.07 -9.46 -6.88
CA ILE A 252 -17.34 -8.54 -7.99
C ILE A 252 -17.79 -7.19 -7.42
N SER A 253 -17.20 -6.11 -7.93
CA SER A 253 -17.55 -4.74 -7.56
C SER A 253 -17.96 -3.96 -8.80
N TYR A 254 -19.24 -3.59 -8.89
CA TYR A 254 -19.75 -2.68 -9.92
C TYR A 254 -19.67 -1.20 -9.55
N GLY A 255 -19.28 -0.91 -8.31
CA GLY A 255 -18.74 0.39 -7.98
C GLY A 255 -18.09 0.46 -6.61
N ALA A 256 -17.38 1.55 -6.37
CA ALA A 256 -16.91 1.97 -5.05
C ALA A 256 -16.80 3.49 -5.03
N GLY A 257 -17.09 4.13 -3.90
CA GLY A 257 -16.97 5.58 -3.82
C GLY A 257 -15.52 6.04 -3.89
N LEU A 258 -14.61 5.34 -3.23
CA LEU A 258 -13.18 5.61 -3.30
C LEU A 258 -12.41 4.40 -3.83
N PHE A 259 -12.02 3.47 -2.96
CA PHE A 259 -11.21 2.32 -3.34
C PHE A 259 -12.05 1.05 -3.39
N PHE A 260 -11.70 0.10 -4.28
CA PHE A 260 -12.20 -1.25 -4.12
C PHE A 260 -11.64 -1.87 -2.83
N VAL A 261 -10.31 -1.87 -2.66
CA VAL A 261 -9.66 -2.27 -1.39
C VAL A 261 -8.77 -1.15 -0.88
N ALA A 262 -8.92 -0.80 0.40
CA ALA A 262 -8.03 0.09 1.13
C ALA A 262 -7.52 -0.61 2.37
N THR A 263 -6.21 -0.73 2.51
CA THR A 263 -5.57 -1.52 3.57
C THR A 263 -4.41 -0.76 4.19
N THR A 264 -4.23 -0.92 5.50
CA THR A 264 -3.22 -0.19 6.26
C THR A 264 -2.70 -0.99 7.46
N HIS A 265 -1.39 -1.20 7.55
CA HIS A 265 -0.74 -2.01 8.61
C HIS A 265 -1.20 -3.48 8.65
N ASP A 266 -1.47 -4.08 7.50
CA ASP A 266 -1.95 -5.46 7.41
C ASP A 266 -0.84 -6.44 6.99
N VAL A 267 -0.97 -7.71 7.39
CA VAL A 267 -0.01 -8.79 7.07
C VAL A 267 -0.72 -9.98 6.42
N GLY A 268 -0.26 -10.44 5.26
CA GLY A 268 -0.83 -11.63 4.63
C GLY A 268 -2.19 -11.39 3.97
N LEU A 269 -2.44 -10.18 3.44
CA LEU A 269 -3.65 -9.90 2.65
C LEU A 269 -3.60 -10.64 1.31
N THR A 270 -4.69 -11.31 0.95
CA THR A 270 -4.88 -11.94 -0.36
C THR A 270 -6.12 -11.38 -1.03
N VAL A 271 -5.98 -10.91 -2.27
CA VAL A 271 -7.09 -10.53 -3.16
C VAL A 271 -7.03 -11.43 -4.40
N ARG A 272 -7.94 -12.39 -4.51
CA ARG A 272 -7.86 -13.45 -5.53
C ARG A 272 -9.14 -13.64 -6.32
N ASP A 273 -9.01 -13.77 -7.63
CA ASP A 273 -10.13 -14.02 -8.56
C ASP A 273 -11.23 -12.94 -8.46
N CYS A 274 -10.88 -11.72 -8.05
CA CYS A 274 -11.81 -10.61 -7.90
C CYS A 274 -11.93 -9.78 -9.18
N ALA A 275 -13.05 -9.06 -9.32
CA ALA A 275 -13.24 -8.14 -10.43
C ALA A 275 -13.84 -6.80 -10.00
N VAL A 276 -13.31 -5.72 -10.58
CA VAL A 276 -13.94 -4.40 -10.57
C VAL A 276 -14.38 -4.10 -11.99
N LEU A 277 -15.69 -3.96 -12.19
CA LEU A 277 -16.33 -3.91 -13.51
C LEU A 277 -17.19 -2.67 -13.70
N VAL A 278 -17.24 -2.14 -14.93
CA VAL A 278 -18.19 -1.09 -15.28
C VAL A 278 -19.48 -1.75 -15.74
N LYS A 279 -20.54 -1.60 -14.93
CA LYS A 279 -21.87 -2.08 -15.30
C LYS A 279 -22.33 -1.40 -16.60
N PRO A 280 -23.00 -2.11 -17.53
CA PRO A 280 -23.53 -1.50 -18.76
C PRO A 280 -24.32 -0.22 -18.48
N GLY A 281 -24.08 0.81 -19.30
CA GLY A 281 -24.68 2.14 -19.13
C GLY A 281 -23.95 3.07 -18.16
N ARG A 282 -22.90 2.60 -17.46
CA ARG A 282 -22.07 3.44 -16.58
C ARG A 282 -20.76 3.86 -17.25
N VAL A 283 -20.16 4.93 -16.73
CA VAL A 283 -18.89 5.51 -17.23
C VAL A 283 -17.68 5.11 -16.39
N GLN A 284 -17.88 4.47 -15.24
CA GLN A 284 -16.80 4.04 -14.35
C GLN A 284 -17.32 3.09 -13.27
N ALA A 285 -16.39 2.39 -12.62
CA ALA A 285 -16.65 1.55 -11.47
C ALA A 285 -16.30 2.30 -10.17
N THR A 286 -15.04 2.72 -10.01
CA THR A 286 -14.57 3.32 -8.74
C THR A 286 -14.21 4.79 -8.87
N GLY A 287 -14.32 5.53 -7.77
CA GLY A 287 -13.82 6.90 -7.66
C GLY A 287 -12.30 7.01 -7.40
N GLY A 288 -11.59 5.89 -7.25
CA GLY A 288 -10.17 5.87 -6.94
C GLY A 288 -9.50 4.60 -7.45
N ASP A 289 -8.54 4.13 -6.66
CA ASP A 289 -7.73 2.96 -6.96
C ASP A 289 -8.53 1.65 -6.92
N GLY A 290 -7.99 0.62 -7.59
CA GLY A 290 -8.42 -0.76 -7.37
C GLY A 290 -7.99 -1.24 -5.98
N VAL A 291 -6.69 -1.29 -5.72
CA VAL A 291 -6.14 -1.72 -4.42
C VAL A 291 -5.13 -0.69 -3.90
N HIS A 292 -5.39 -0.13 -2.72
CA HIS A 292 -4.54 0.87 -2.09
C HIS A 292 -3.89 0.28 -0.83
N LEU A 293 -2.56 0.08 -0.87
CA LEU A 293 -1.76 -0.55 0.18
C LEU A 293 -0.90 0.47 0.91
N LYS A 294 -0.97 0.49 2.24
CA LYS A 294 -0.11 1.34 3.08
C LYS A 294 0.48 0.57 4.26
N TYR A 295 1.80 0.58 4.45
CA TYR A 295 2.45 -0.09 5.59
C TYR A 295 2.12 -1.59 5.72
N CYS A 296 1.86 -2.29 4.62
CA CYS A 296 1.45 -3.69 4.63
C CYS A 296 2.65 -4.64 4.45
N ARG A 297 2.44 -5.93 4.74
CA ARG A 297 3.41 -7.01 4.50
C ARG A 297 2.74 -8.22 3.87
N ASP A 298 3.46 -8.95 3.02
CA ASP A 298 3.04 -10.24 2.47
C ASP A 298 1.69 -10.17 1.73
N VAL A 299 1.52 -9.16 0.88
CA VAL A 299 0.27 -8.93 0.13
C VAL A 299 0.29 -9.66 -1.21
N SER A 300 -0.80 -10.36 -1.57
CA SER A 300 -0.97 -10.98 -2.88
C SER A 300 -2.23 -10.50 -3.59
N ILE A 301 -2.09 -10.12 -4.86
CA ILE A 301 -3.20 -9.76 -5.75
C ILE A 301 -3.12 -10.67 -6.96
N GLU A 302 -4.08 -11.57 -7.11
CA GLU A 302 -3.98 -12.74 -7.98
C GLU A 302 -5.21 -12.89 -8.87
N ASN A 303 -4.99 -13.10 -10.18
CA ASN A 303 -6.05 -13.41 -11.15
C ASN A 303 -7.21 -12.40 -11.17
N CYS A 304 -6.92 -11.15 -10.82
CA CYS A 304 -7.95 -10.11 -10.72
C CYS A 304 -8.14 -9.36 -12.04
N TYR A 305 -9.32 -8.77 -12.22
CA TYR A 305 -9.63 -7.92 -13.36
C TYR A 305 -10.13 -6.55 -12.88
N PHE A 306 -9.56 -5.47 -13.40
CA PHE A 306 -9.93 -4.12 -13.00
C PHE A 306 -10.22 -3.25 -14.21
N GLU A 307 -11.40 -2.66 -14.28
CA GLU A 307 -11.76 -1.68 -15.32
C GLU A 307 -12.52 -0.48 -14.76
N GLY A 308 -12.44 0.65 -15.47
CA GLY A 308 -13.19 1.86 -15.11
C GLY A 308 -12.77 2.47 -13.78
N LEU A 309 -11.52 2.26 -13.37
CA LEU A 309 -10.93 2.92 -12.21
C LEU A 309 -10.68 4.38 -12.52
N SER A 310 -10.97 5.28 -11.58
CA SER A 310 -10.65 6.70 -11.77
C SER A 310 -9.20 7.03 -11.43
N ASP A 311 -8.48 6.12 -10.78
CA ASP A 311 -7.10 6.32 -10.35
C ASP A 311 -6.26 5.06 -10.64
N ASP A 312 -5.39 4.62 -9.74
CA ASP A 312 -4.40 3.57 -10.04
C ASP A 312 -4.97 2.15 -9.95
N GLY A 313 -4.42 1.20 -10.70
CA GLY A 313 -4.79 -0.21 -10.54
C GLY A 313 -4.51 -0.72 -9.12
N VAL A 314 -3.26 -0.55 -8.71
CA VAL A 314 -2.73 -0.84 -7.39
C VAL A 314 -1.83 0.32 -7.00
N ASN A 315 -1.98 0.86 -5.80
CA ASN A 315 -1.09 1.86 -5.21
C ASN A 315 -0.43 1.25 -3.98
N VAL A 316 0.89 1.37 -3.86
CA VAL A 316 1.70 0.71 -2.85
C VAL A 316 2.60 1.72 -2.16
N SER A 317 2.28 2.07 -0.91
CA SER A 317 3.08 2.95 -0.06
C SER A 317 3.68 2.15 1.10
N ALA A 318 4.99 2.26 1.31
CA ALA A 318 5.70 1.70 2.47
C ALA A 318 5.35 0.23 2.81
N THR A 319 5.10 -0.57 1.78
CA THR A 319 4.64 -1.97 1.89
C THR A 319 5.73 -2.91 1.39
N ILE A 320 5.93 -4.05 2.07
CA ILE A 320 6.97 -5.04 1.72
C ILE A 320 6.36 -6.41 1.39
N GLY A 321 7.06 -7.20 0.58
CA GLY A 321 6.61 -8.55 0.22
C GLY A 321 5.28 -8.58 -0.52
N PHE A 322 5.09 -7.72 -1.54
CA PHE A 322 3.85 -7.72 -2.32
C PHE A 322 4.02 -8.42 -3.68
N ARG A 323 2.97 -9.12 -4.12
CA ARG A 323 2.89 -9.86 -5.39
C ARG A 323 1.64 -9.46 -6.16
N VAL A 324 1.78 -9.18 -7.46
CA VAL A 324 0.67 -9.00 -8.38
C VAL A 324 0.80 -9.98 -9.54
N GLU A 325 -0.06 -10.98 -9.59
CA GLU A 325 0.04 -12.08 -10.55
C GLU A 325 -1.25 -12.31 -11.33
N GLY A 326 -1.13 -12.56 -12.63
CA GLY A 326 -2.27 -12.97 -13.46
C GLY A 326 -3.38 -11.91 -13.57
N CYS A 327 -3.09 -10.64 -13.26
CA CYS A 327 -4.09 -9.59 -13.23
C CYS A 327 -4.23 -8.87 -14.59
N GLU A 328 -5.39 -8.26 -14.83
CA GLU A 328 -5.66 -7.45 -16.02
C GLU A 328 -6.22 -6.08 -15.62
N PHE A 329 -5.56 -5.01 -16.06
CA PHE A 329 -5.91 -3.63 -15.71
C PHE A 329 -6.30 -2.82 -16.94
N HIS A 330 -7.49 -2.23 -16.89
CA HIS A 330 -8.07 -1.29 -17.85
C HIS A 330 -8.40 0.02 -17.10
N SER A 331 -7.36 0.69 -16.60
CA SER A 331 -7.49 1.94 -15.87
C SER A 331 -7.49 3.15 -16.81
N LYS A 332 -8.09 4.24 -16.35
CA LYS A 332 -7.96 5.56 -16.98
C LYS A 332 -6.52 6.06 -16.96
N ARG A 333 -5.72 5.68 -15.95
CA ARG A 333 -4.27 5.91 -15.89
C ARG A 333 -3.51 4.77 -16.57
N ARG A 334 -2.30 5.06 -17.06
CA ARG A 334 -1.41 4.01 -17.61
C ARG A 334 -0.79 3.13 -16.52
N GLN A 335 -1.03 3.44 -15.25
CA GLN A 335 -0.40 2.79 -14.11
C GLN A 335 -1.28 1.64 -13.61
N ALA A 336 -0.80 0.42 -13.81
CA ALA A 336 -1.39 -0.75 -13.15
C ALA A 336 -0.92 -0.88 -11.71
N VAL A 337 0.36 -0.56 -11.44
CA VAL A 337 0.95 -0.56 -10.10
C VAL A 337 1.74 0.73 -9.95
N VAL A 338 1.47 1.46 -8.88
CA VAL A 338 2.23 2.64 -8.44
C VAL A 338 2.91 2.29 -7.13
N LEU A 339 4.20 2.63 -7.05
CA LEU A 339 4.98 2.54 -5.82
C LEU A 339 5.15 3.98 -5.32
N ASP A 340 4.62 4.31 -4.15
CA ASP A 340 4.74 5.63 -3.50
C ASP A 340 6.07 5.76 -2.73
N THR A 341 7.12 5.26 -3.36
CA THR A 341 8.51 5.66 -3.15
C THR A 341 8.87 6.52 -4.36
N ASP A 342 9.93 7.34 -4.34
CA ASP A 342 10.29 8.27 -5.44
C ASP A 342 10.54 7.62 -6.84
N GLN A 343 10.12 6.37 -7.08
CA GLN A 343 10.28 5.62 -8.32
C GLN A 343 8.98 4.95 -8.79
N VAL A 344 8.56 5.28 -10.00
CA VAL A 344 7.39 4.68 -10.69
C VAL A 344 7.84 3.47 -11.52
N ALA A 345 7.35 2.27 -11.21
CA ALA A 345 7.60 1.09 -12.04
C ALA A 345 6.53 0.92 -13.14
N TYR A 346 6.90 1.19 -14.39
CA TYR A 346 6.13 0.88 -15.60
C TYR A 346 6.59 -0.41 -16.30
N ARG A 347 5.68 -1.11 -16.99
CA ARG A 347 6.05 -2.08 -18.06
C ARG A 347 5.49 -1.60 -19.39
N SER A 348 6.36 -1.30 -20.36
CA SER A 348 5.96 -1.07 -21.75
C SER A 348 5.92 -2.39 -22.52
N ARG A 349 5.10 -2.47 -23.59
CA ARG A 349 5.00 -3.63 -24.49
C ARG A 349 6.35 -4.10 -25.09
N ASN A 350 7.40 -3.28 -25.03
CA ASN A 350 8.70 -3.55 -25.67
C ASN A 350 9.91 -3.52 -24.71
N GLY A 351 9.72 -3.73 -23.41
CA GLY A 351 10.80 -4.26 -22.57
C GLY A 351 12.02 -3.37 -22.29
N VAL A 352 11.87 -2.05 -22.10
CA VAL A 352 12.92 -1.25 -21.45
C VAL A 352 12.28 -0.20 -20.53
N LEU A 353 12.64 -0.23 -19.25
CA LEU A 353 12.56 0.90 -18.32
C LEU A 353 13.97 1.48 -18.18
N ARG A 354 14.06 2.81 -18.18
CA ARG A 354 15.29 3.56 -17.88
C ARG A 354 15.12 4.18 -16.50
N ASP A 355 15.60 3.49 -15.47
CA ASP A 355 16.11 4.13 -14.25
C ASP A 355 17.08 3.17 -13.50
N ASN A 356 18.07 3.73 -12.80
CA ASN A 356 19.35 3.08 -12.48
C ASN A 356 19.39 2.22 -11.19
N THR A 357 18.27 1.85 -10.58
CA THR A 357 18.26 1.16 -9.27
C THR A 357 17.38 -0.09 -9.19
N ALA A 358 16.71 -0.50 -10.27
CA ALA A 358 15.94 -1.73 -10.32
C ALA A 358 16.72 -2.83 -11.06
N THR A 359 17.05 -3.93 -10.37
CA THR A 359 17.66 -5.11 -11.01
C THR A 359 16.57 -6.11 -11.38
N PHE A 360 16.54 -6.50 -12.64
CA PHE A 360 15.61 -7.50 -13.17
C PHE A 360 16.17 -8.91 -13.01
N ASN A 361 15.38 -9.83 -12.46
CA ASN A 361 15.62 -11.26 -12.60
C ASN A 361 14.29 -11.94 -12.96
N GLY A 362 14.08 -12.20 -14.25
CA GLY A 362 12.94 -12.96 -14.81
C GLY A 362 11.61 -12.85 -14.05
N ASN A 363 10.74 -11.90 -14.44
CA ASN A 363 9.42 -11.60 -13.85
C ASN A 363 9.42 -10.96 -12.45
N SER A 364 10.57 -10.89 -11.77
CA SER A 364 10.74 -10.18 -10.50
C SER A 364 11.59 -8.92 -10.66
N PHE A 365 11.24 -7.89 -9.90
CA PHE A 365 12.00 -6.67 -9.74
C PHE A 365 12.46 -6.60 -8.29
N LEU A 366 13.77 -6.43 -8.09
CA LEU A 366 14.32 -6.04 -6.81
C LEU A 366 14.55 -4.54 -6.85
N TYR A 367 13.90 -3.80 -5.94
CA TYR A 367 14.15 -2.37 -5.76
C TYR A 367 14.88 -2.13 -4.44
N HIS A 368 15.80 -1.17 -4.45
CA HIS A 368 16.65 -0.83 -3.32
C HIS A 368 16.18 0.49 -2.71
N ASP A 369 15.71 0.46 -1.46
CA ASP A 369 15.39 1.66 -0.68
C ASP A 369 16.20 1.62 0.63
N GLY A 370 17.13 2.55 0.79
CA GLY A 370 17.84 2.77 2.07
C GLY A 370 18.75 1.65 2.60
N GLY A 371 18.99 0.57 1.86
CA GLY A 371 19.88 -0.54 2.28
C GLY A 371 19.22 -1.92 2.31
N ASP A 372 17.88 -1.99 2.17
CA ASP A 372 17.13 -3.24 2.11
C ASP A 372 16.64 -3.53 0.68
N TYR A 373 16.82 -4.78 0.24
CA TYR A 373 16.26 -5.27 -1.00
C TYR A 373 14.77 -5.56 -0.83
N ARG A 374 13.93 -4.87 -1.59
CA ARG A 374 12.48 -5.13 -1.67
C ARG A 374 12.19 -5.96 -2.90
N SER A 375 11.52 -7.11 -2.71
CA SER A 375 11.07 -7.95 -3.83
C SER A 375 9.66 -7.56 -4.26
N VAL A 376 9.51 -7.34 -5.56
CA VAL A 376 8.24 -7.13 -6.25
C VAL A 376 8.13 -8.18 -7.34
N LEU A 377 7.11 -9.03 -7.28
CA LEU A 377 6.82 -9.98 -8.35
C LEU A 377 5.60 -9.51 -9.13
N VAL A 378 5.81 -9.16 -10.41
CA VAL A 378 4.73 -8.87 -11.36
C VAL A 378 4.81 -9.89 -12.50
N ALA A 379 4.03 -10.96 -12.39
CA ALA A 379 4.05 -12.08 -13.32
C ALA A 379 2.69 -12.23 -14.04
N GLY A 380 2.71 -12.48 -15.35
CA GLY A 380 1.47 -12.75 -16.13
C GLY A 380 0.47 -11.58 -16.23
N THR A 381 0.79 -10.40 -15.70
CA THR A 381 -0.11 -9.24 -15.62
C THR A 381 -0.17 -8.44 -16.93
N LYS A 382 -1.38 -8.02 -17.34
CA LYS A 382 -1.67 -7.20 -18.52
C LYS A 382 -2.16 -5.81 -18.13
N VAL A 383 -1.70 -4.79 -18.86
CA VAL A 383 -2.05 -3.38 -18.61
C VAL A 383 -2.47 -2.71 -19.92
N HIS A 384 -3.61 -2.05 -19.89
CA HIS A 384 -4.19 -1.28 -20.99
C HIS A 384 -4.45 0.16 -20.50
N GLY A 385 -3.80 1.16 -21.11
CA GLY A 385 -3.97 2.57 -20.72
C GLY A 385 -3.73 3.55 -21.86
N ASN A 386 -4.33 4.76 -21.80
CA ASN A 386 -4.50 5.62 -22.99
C ASN A 386 -3.93 7.06 -22.94
N ASN A 387 -3.22 7.50 -21.90
CA ASN A 387 -2.83 8.92 -21.81
C ASN A 387 -1.42 9.28 -22.27
N ARG A 388 -1.28 10.46 -22.87
CA ARG A 388 -0.02 11.22 -22.89
C ARG A 388 0.13 11.91 -21.52
N SER A 389 0.99 11.38 -20.65
CA SER A 389 1.73 12.26 -19.74
C SER A 389 3.04 12.62 -20.45
N THR A 390 3.44 13.88 -20.34
CA THR A 390 4.69 14.43 -20.89
C THR A 390 5.88 13.57 -20.46
N SER A 391 6.49 12.88 -21.42
CA SER A 391 7.81 12.28 -21.26
C SER A 391 8.86 13.36 -21.44
N VAL A 392 9.66 13.64 -20.41
CA VAL A 392 10.91 14.38 -20.55
C VAL A 392 11.89 13.47 -21.29
N GLU A 393 12.19 13.81 -22.54
CA GLU A 393 13.18 13.11 -23.36
C GLU A 393 14.58 13.62 -22.97
N GLN A 394 15.33 12.85 -22.19
CA GLN A 394 16.78 13.02 -22.08
C GLN A 394 17.48 11.92 -22.90
N SER A 395 18.10 12.35 -24.00
CA SER A 395 18.92 11.54 -24.87
C SER A 395 20.32 11.34 -24.27
N PHE A 396 20.75 10.08 -24.09
CA PHE A 396 22.15 9.71 -24.04
C PHE A 396 22.41 8.55 -25.00
N THR A 397 23.37 8.76 -25.90
CA THR A 397 23.94 7.75 -26.80
C THR A 397 25.06 7.01 -26.08
N GLY A 398 24.94 5.69 -25.91
CA GLY A 398 26.01 4.83 -25.39
C GLY A 398 25.91 3.42 -25.97
N ARG A 399 26.99 2.96 -26.61
CA ARG A 399 27.15 1.64 -27.24
C ARG A 399 27.15 0.52 -26.20
N LEU A 400 26.52 -0.61 -26.55
CA LEU A 400 26.72 -1.90 -25.87
C LEU A 400 28.18 -2.35 -25.97
N VAL A 401 28.76 -2.74 -24.84
CA VAL A 401 29.92 -3.65 -24.78
C VAL A 401 29.50 -4.82 -23.89
N GLU A 402 29.36 -6.00 -24.50
CA GLU A 402 29.31 -7.28 -23.80
C GLU A 402 30.68 -7.52 -23.15
N GLN A 403 30.74 -7.47 -21.83
CA GLN A 403 31.49 -8.39 -20.95
C GLN A 403 31.35 -7.90 -19.50
N GLY A 404 30.97 -8.81 -18.61
CA GLY A 404 30.57 -8.53 -17.23
C GLY A 404 31.64 -7.76 -16.45
N THR A 405 31.31 -6.52 -16.08
CA THR A 405 32.01 -5.74 -15.06
C THR A 405 30.96 -4.91 -14.33
N VAL A 406 30.86 -5.02 -13.01
CA VAL A 406 30.00 -4.15 -12.19
C VAL A 406 30.73 -2.82 -12.00
N ALA A 407 30.22 -1.76 -12.62
CA ALA A 407 30.66 -0.39 -12.35
C ALA A 407 29.76 0.21 -11.27
N ILE A 408 30.30 0.43 -10.07
CA ILE A 408 29.76 1.38 -9.10
C ILE A 408 30.52 2.69 -9.33
N GLY A 409 29.82 3.83 -9.23
CA GLY A 409 30.27 5.21 -9.49
C GLY A 409 31.78 5.44 -9.64
N GLY A 410 32.16 6.01 -10.78
CA GLY A 410 33.53 6.05 -11.30
C GLY A 410 34.63 6.24 -10.27
N GLU A 411 35.26 5.14 -9.87
CA GLU A 411 36.68 4.97 -9.56
C GLU A 411 36.97 3.45 -9.43
N LYS A 412 38.15 3.01 -9.87
CA LYS A 412 38.53 1.59 -9.94
C LYS A 412 38.79 1.02 -8.55
N ALA A 413 38.05 0.00 -8.13
CA ALA A 413 38.46 -0.86 -7.03
C ALA A 413 39.46 -1.93 -7.52
N SER A 414 40.59 -2.07 -6.81
CA SER A 414 41.58 -3.14 -7.05
C SER A 414 41.62 -4.09 -5.84
N LEU A 415 41.48 -5.39 -6.11
CA LEU A 415 41.77 -6.46 -5.15
C LEU A 415 43.29 -6.64 -5.05
N ALA A 416 43.84 -6.56 -3.83
CA ALA A 416 45.22 -6.93 -3.56
C ALA A 416 45.25 -8.12 -2.60
N TRP A 417 46.04 -9.14 -2.96
CA TRP A 417 46.37 -10.29 -2.12
C TRP A 417 47.60 -9.95 -1.27
N SER A 418 47.62 -10.33 0.00
CA SER A 418 48.88 -10.50 0.75
C SER A 418 49.12 -11.99 1.00
N ALA A 419 50.39 -12.37 1.10
CA ALA A 419 50.84 -13.76 1.18
C ALA A 419 50.56 -14.46 2.53
N ASP A 420 49.94 -13.77 3.48
CA ASP A 420 49.73 -14.28 4.84
C ASP A 420 48.23 -14.43 5.12
N GLY A 421 47.64 -15.48 4.53
CA GLY A 421 46.57 -16.31 5.10
C GLY A 421 45.19 -15.75 5.49
N ASP A 422 44.97 -14.45 5.60
CA ASP A 422 43.70 -13.91 6.12
C ASP A 422 42.72 -13.51 5.01
N VAL A 423 41.63 -14.27 4.85
CA VAL A 423 40.52 -13.91 3.96
C VAL A 423 39.51 -13.04 4.72
N GLY A 424 39.52 -11.74 4.48
CA GLY A 424 38.56 -10.79 5.04
C GLY A 424 37.76 -10.06 3.96
N VAL A 425 36.42 -10.11 4.04
CA VAL A 425 35.54 -9.23 3.25
C VAL A 425 35.57 -7.84 3.86
N ARG A 426 35.96 -6.85 3.06
CA ARG A 426 36.09 -5.45 3.47
C ARG A 426 34.90 -4.65 2.92
N SER A 427 34.07 -4.13 3.82
CA SER A 427 33.01 -3.16 3.49
C SER A 427 33.32 -1.83 4.15
N GLU A 428 33.18 -0.73 3.41
CA GLU A 428 33.50 0.62 3.88
C GLU A 428 32.27 1.52 3.79
N LEU A 429 32.02 2.29 4.86
CA LEU A 429 31.00 3.34 4.92
C LEU A 429 31.69 4.69 5.14
N PHE A 430 31.31 5.69 4.34
CA PHE A 430 31.86 7.03 4.38
C PHE A 430 30.83 8.03 4.92
N GLY A 431 31.30 8.94 5.77
CA GLY A 431 30.52 10.09 6.25
C GLY A 431 31.37 11.36 6.31
N ALA A 432 30.74 12.51 6.13
CA ALA A 432 31.39 13.81 6.24
C ALA A 432 30.64 14.70 7.24
N ALA A 433 31.39 15.26 8.20
CA ALA A 433 30.94 16.31 9.10
C ALA A 433 32.11 17.26 9.32
N GLY A 434 31.96 18.52 8.90
CA GLY A 434 33.04 19.51 8.98
C GLY A 434 34.24 19.22 8.07
N ALA A 435 35.45 19.58 8.51
CA ALA A 435 36.70 19.46 7.74
C ALA A 435 37.35 18.06 7.79
N HIS A 436 36.64 17.07 8.33
CA HIS A 436 37.14 15.72 8.55
C HIS A 436 36.20 14.69 7.90
N HIS A 437 36.80 13.71 7.24
CA HIS A 437 36.11 12.56 6.68
C HIS A 437 36.31 11.37 7.61
N TRP A 438 35.25 10.57 7.75
CA TRP A 438 35.26 9.40 8.60
C TRP A 438 35.00 8.16 7.76
N ARG A 439 35.66 7.07 8.12
CA ARG A 439 35.53 5.75 7.50
C ARG A 439 35.33 4.71 8.59
N LEU A 440 34.21 4.01 8.56
CA LEU A 440 33.97 2.86 9.43
C LEU A 440 34.27 1.57 8.66
N ILE A 441 35.12 0.72 9.22
CA ILE A 441 35.64 -0.49 8.60
C ILE A 441 35.17 -1.67 9.44
N ARG A 442 34.47 -2.60 8.80
CA ARG A 442 34.17 -3.91 9.38
C ARG A 442 35.33 -4.85 9.09
N ILE A 443 35.87 -5.49 10.12
CA ILE A 443 36.93 -6.50 10.01
C ILE A 443 36.37 -7.80 10.59
N ALA A 444 36.08 -8.76 9.71
CA ALA A 444 35.76 -10.12 10.13
C ALA A 444 37.06 -10.86 10.47
N THR A 445 37.13 -11.46 11.65
CA THR A 445 38.24 -12.31 12.08
C THR A 445 37.70 -13.66 12.55
N GLU A 446 38.54 -14.68 12.63
CA GLU A 446 38.14 -16.00 13.17
C GLU A 446 37.59 -15.93 14.60
N ARG A 447 37.89 -14.87 15.35
CA ARG A 447 37.42 -14.65 16.74
C ARG A 447 36.21 -13.73 16.84
N GLY A 448 35.54 -13.44 15.73
CA GLY A 448 34.36 -12.58 15.66
C GLY A 448 34.58 -11.30 14.86
N GLN A 449 33.57 -10.42 14.90
CA GLN A 449 33.58 -9.17 14.13
C GLN A 449 34.15 -8.02 14.96
N ARG A 450 35.01 -7.21 14.34
CA ARG A 450 35.54 -5.98 14.90
C ARG A 450 35.20 -4.81 13.98
N TRP A 451 34.99 -3.65 14.59
CA TRP A 451 34.76 -2.40 13.86
C TRP A 451 35.89 -1.43 14.16
N ARG A 452 36.38 -0.74 13.12
CA ARG A 452 37.45 0.26 13.20
C ARG A 452 36.95 1.55 12.57
N LEU A 453 36.93 2.64 13.33
CA LEU A 453 36.60 3.97 12.82
C LEU A 453 37.90 4.75 12.57
N GLU A 454 38.05 5.31 11.38
CA GLU A 454 39.20 6.13 11.00
C GLU A 454 38.73 7.55 10.65
N ALA A 455 39.51 8.54 11.05
CA ALA A 455 39.34 9.93 10.65
C ALA A 455 40.49 10.34 9.73
N PHE A 456 40.19 11.00 8.61
CA PHE A 456 41.22 11.54 7.73
C PHE A 456 40.83 12.90 7.16
N ARG A 457 41.85 13.65 6.72
CA ARG A 457 41.70 14.95 6.06
C ARG A 457 42.03 14.78 4.57
N PRO A 458 41.18 15.25 3.64
CA PRO A 458 41.48 15.17 2.22
C PRO A 458 42.77 15.95 1.90
N GLY A 459 43.75 15.29 1.28
CA GLY A 459 45.01 15.92 0.84
C GLY A 459 46.13 16.01 1.88
N GLY A 460 45.99 15.43 3.09
CA GLY A 460 47.07 15.34 4.08
C GLY A 460 47.92 14.06 3.93
N PRO A 461 49.22 14.07 4.30
CA PRO A 461 50.10 12.95 4.02
C PRO A 461 49.88 11.68 4.86
N GLN A 462 49.14 11.68 5.98
CA GLN A 462 48.72 10.47 6.73
C GLN A 462 47.46 10.70 7.60
N PRO A 463 46.66 9.64 7.87
CA PRO A 463 45.50 9.72 8.78
C PRO A 463 45.95 9.87 10.25
N TRP A 464 45.15 10.56 11.05
CA TRP A 464 45.32 10.59 12.50
C TRP A 464 44.74 9.28 13.05
N LEU A 465 45.60 8.45 13.67
CA LEU A 465 45.20 7.14 14.16
C LEU A 465 44.53 7.28 15.53
N TYR A 466 43.19 7.36 15.55
CA TYR A 466 42.42 7.11 16.77
C TYR A 466 42.03 5.65 16.80
N LEU A 467 42.55 4.91 17.79
CA LEU A 467 42.31 3.48 17.95
C LEU A 467 41.32 3.29 19.11
N THR A 468 40.05 3.08 18.79
CA THR A 468 39.05 2.64 19.76
C THR A 468 38.64 1.21 19.40
N TYR A 469 38.99 0.26 20.26
CA TYR A 469 38.47 -1.11 20.16
C TYR A 469 37.12 -1.18 20.87
N LEU A 470 36.04 -1.42 20.11
CA LEU A 470 34.80 -1.93 20.69
C LEU A 470 34.94 -3.45 20.80
N GLN A 471 35.23 -3.94 22.01
CA GLN A 471 35.07 -5.36 22.32
C GLN A 471 33.60 -5.64 22.63
N HIS A 472 33.12 -6.79 22.17
CA HIS A 472 31.86 -7.38 22.58
C HIS A 472 31.75 -7.35 24.11
N LEU A 473 30.83 -6.56 24.66
CA LEU A 473 30.42 -6.68 26.07
C LEU A 473 29.55 -7.93 26.18
N SER A 474 30.16 -9.05 26.58
CA SER A 474 29.37 -10.18 27.09
C SER A 474 28.95 -9.85 28.52
N VAL A 475 27.68 -9.49 28.71
CA VAL A 475 27.12 -9.39 30.06
C VAL A 475 26.96 -10.81 30.59
N GLU A 476 27.67 -11.17 31.66
CA GLU A 476 27.40 -12.41 32.37
C GLU A 476 25.97 -12.37 32.94
N PRO A 477 25.11 -13.38 32.66
CA PRO A 477 23.75 -13.46 33.23
C PRO A 477 23.73 -13.57 34.77
N SER A 478 24.88 -13.77 35.41
CA SER A 478 25.02 -14.03 36.85
C SER A 478 24.69 -12.84 37.76
N ARG A 479 24.46 -11.63 37.23
CA ARG A 479 24.19 -10.41 38.01
C ARG A 479 22.79 -9.82 37.88
N LEU A 480 21.89 -10.44 37.11
CA LEU A 480 20.49 -10.06 37.01
C LEU A 480 19.68 -11.20 37.62
N GLY A 481 19.16 -11.00 38.83
CA GLY A 481 18.46 -12.02 39.62
C GLY A 481 17.10 -12.45 39.05
N GLY A 482 17.10 -13.07 37.86
CA GLY A 482 15.94 -13.71 37.24
C GLY A 482 16.19 -15.21 37.02
N PRO A 483 15.12 -16.02 36.93
CA PRO A 483 15.23 -17.47 36.81
C PRO A 483 15.95 -17.85 35.51
N ARG A 484 16.96 -18.72 35.64
CA ARG A 484 17.65 -19.38 34.55
C ARG A 484 16.68 -20.33 33.89
N ASP A 485 16.32 -20.08 32.63
CA ASP A 485 16.04 -21.08 31.58
C ASP A 485 15.50 -20.38 30.32
N ASP A 486 16.36 -19.64 29.60
CA ASP A 486 16.27 -19.45 28.14
C ASP A 486 17.53 -18.74 27.58
N PRO A 487 18.34 -19.34 26.69
CA PRO A 487 19.50 -18.68 26.10
C PRO A 487 19.22 -18.24 24.64
N GLU A 488 18.21 -17.42 24.40
CA GLU A 488 18.12 -16.68 23.13
C GLU A 488 18.90 -15.37 23.21
N ARG A 489 19.85 -15.22 22.28
CA ARG A 489 20.78 -14.10 22.17
C ARG A 489 20.01 -12.79 21.96
N ALA A 490 20.06 -11.90 22.95
CA ALA A 490 19.67 -10.50 22.76
C ALA A 490 20.63 -9.82 21.79
N THR A 491 20.15 -9.43 20.61
CA THR A 491 20.86 -8.55 19.69
C THR A 491 20.72 -7.12 20.22
N ILE A 492 21.85 -6.44 20.48
CA ILE A 492 21.85 -5.02 20.88
C ILE A 492 21.93 -4.19 19.60
N ASP A 493 20.85 -3.45 19.29
CA ASP A 493 20.92 -2.34 18.35
C ASP A 493 21.56 -1.13 19.05
N ALA A 494 22.72 -0.69 18.54
CA ALA A 494 23.41 0.48 19.06
C ALA A 494 23.38 1.61 18.02
N GLN A 495 22.75 2.72 18.37
CA GLN A 495 22.87 3.97 17.62
C GLN A 495 24.02 4.80 18.18
N VAL A 496 24.97 5.20 17.33
CA VAL A 496 26.09 6.06 17.72
C VAL A 496 25.81 7.49 17.28
N TRP A 497 25.72 8.40 18.25
CA TRP A 497 25.60 9.84 18.02
C TRP A 497 26.94 10.52 18.30
N ILE A 498 27.47 11.24 17.31
CA ILE A 498 28.70 12.04 17.46
C ILE A 498 28.30 13.50 17.40
N GLN A 499 28.50 14.24 18.50
CA GLN A 499 28.25 15.67 18.56
C GLN A 499 29.58 16.41 18.66
N GLU A 500 29.91 17.21 17.66
CA GLU A 500 31.11 18.05 17.66
C GLU A 500 30.83 19.32 18.48
N ARG A 501 31.53 19.49 19.61
CA ARG A 501 31.78 20.82 20.18
C ARG A 501 33.28 21.05 20.12
N VAL A 502 33.68 22.25 19.70
CA VAL A 502 35.08 22.65 19.55
C VAL A 502 35.85 22.31 20.83
N GLY A 503 36.67 21.25 20.78
CA GLY A 503 37.55 20.82 21.87
C GLY A 503 37.24 19.50 22.58
N GLU A 504 36.08 18.85 22.39
CA GLU A 504 35.74 17.59 23.07
C GLU A 504 34.92 16.63 22.18
N ALA A 505 35.23 15.33 22.22
CA ALA A 505 34.43 14.26 21.61
C ALA A 505 33.81 13.41 22.73
N THR A 506 32.47 13.33 22.75
CA THR A 506 31.74 12.44 23.67
C THR A 506 31.02 11.38 22.85
N VAL A 507 31.20 10.11 23.21
CA VAL A 507 30.44 8.99 22.62
C VAL A 507 29.34 8.60 23.60
N ARG A 508 28.10 8.50 23.11
CA ARG A 508 26.95 8.03 23.89
C ARG A 508 26.42 6.74 23.26
N LEU A 509 26.15 5.75 24.11
CA LEU A 509 25.48 4.51 23.73
C LEU A 509 24.11 4.48 24.42
N LEU A 510 23.06 4.24 23.65
CA LEU A 510 21.69 4.14 24.15
C LEU A 510 21.23 2.68 24.10
N HIS A 511 20.59 2.20 25.16
CA HIS A 511 19.90 0.91 25.17
C HIS A 511 18.40 1.14 25.34
N GLU A 512 17.64 0.99 24.25
CA GLU A 512 16.23 1.42 24.16
C GLU A 512 15.29 0.69 25.13
N ALA A 513 15.61 -0.55 25.54
CA ALA A 513 14.72 -1.33 26.40
C ALA A 513 14.84 -1.04 27.90
N SER A 514 15.85 -0.29 28.36
CA SER A 514 16.11 -0.11 29.81
C SER A 514 16.39 1.32 30.27
N GLY A 515 16.40 2.31 29.36
CA GLY A 515 16.66 3.71 29.71
C GLY A 515 18.04 3.97 30.34
N LEU A 516 18.99 3.04 30.19
CA LEU A 516 20.32 3.13 30.80
C LEU A 516 21.24 4.02 29.95
N TYR A 517 21.87 5.02 30.58
CA TYR A 517 22.82 5.93 29.93
C TYR A 517 24.25 5.60 30.36
N LEU A 518 25.13 5.37 29.37
CA LEU A 518 26.58 5.29 29.57
C LEU A 518 27.25 6.45 28.84
N ALA A 519 27.95 7.29 29.60
CA ALA A 519 28.76 8.38 29.07
C ALA A 519 30.22 8.17 29.49
N THR A 520 31.13 8.15 28.51
CA THR A 520 32.57 8.13 28.79
C THR A 520 33.18 9.48 28.39
N LYS A 521 33.86 10.13 29.33
CA LYS A 521 34.62 11.36 29.10
C LYS A 521 36.08 10.98 28.83
N ALA A 522 36.67 11.50 27.76
CA ALA A 522 38.11 11.41 27.52
C ALA A 522 38.70 12.82 27.61
N GLU A 523 39.68 13.02 28.49
CA GLU A 523 40.45 14.28 28.56
C GLU A 523 41.80 14.12 27.84
N PRO A 524 42.29 15.17 27.16
CA PRO A 524 43.55 15.07 26.43
C PRO A 524 44.74 15.24 27.39
N SER A 525 45.49 14.17 27.65
CA SER A 525 46.85 14.29 28.21
C SER A 525 47.87 14.38 27.07
N GLY A 526 48.56 15.52 26.98
CA GLY A 526 49.65 15.71 26.03
C GLY A 526 50.83 14.77 26.33
N GLY A 527 51.13 13.86 25.41
CA GLY A 527 52.31 13.00 25.46
C GLY A 527 52.10 11.68 24.74
N ALA A 528 52.89 11.41 23.71
CA ALA A 528 52.85 10.19 22.95
C ALA A 528 53.25 8.97 23.82
N LEU A 529 52.31 8.06 24.05
CA LEU A 529 52.43 6.59 24.11
C LEU A 529 51.06 6.01 24.51
N GLY A 530 50.77 4.79 24.04
CA GLY A 530 49.42 4.27 23.85
C GLY A 530 48.48 4.29 25.06
N MET A 531 47.19 4.49 24.78
CA MET A 531 46.10 4.32 25.74
C MET A 531 45.66 2.85 25.84
N THR A 532 45.68 2.30 27.04
CA THR A 532 44.83 1.18 27.46
C THR A 532 43.82 1.72 28.46
N ALA A 533 42.52 1.66 28.13
CA ALA A 533 41.47 1.93 29.11
C ALA A 533 41.17 0.63 29.88
N ASP A 534 41.51 0.60 31.17
CA ASP A 534 41.02 -0.41 32.12
C ASP A 534 39.73 0.15 32.75
N VAL A 535 38.57 -0.42 32.41
CA VAL A 535 37.27 0.01 32.92
C VAL A 535 37.07 -0.63 34.30
N ARG A 536 37.42 0.09 35.37
CA ARG A 536 37.24 -0.43 36.74
C ARG A 536 36.11 0.19 37.55
N GLU A 537 35.57 1.35 37.19
CA GLU A 537 34.40 1.90 37.89
C GLU A 537 33.49 2.65 36.93
N ALA A 538 32.24 2.19 36.81
CA ALA A 538 31.15 2.91 36.17
C ALA A 538 30.23 3.44 37.27
N SER A 539 30.12 4.77 37.38
CA SER A 539 29.13 5.40 38.26
C SER A 539 27.81 5.54 37.51
N VAL A 540 26.78 4.85 37.99
CA VAL A 540 25.41 4.91 37.45
C VAL A 540 24.68 6.09 38.10
N TRP A 541 24.12 6.99 37.30
CA TRP A 541 23.17 8.00 37.76
C TRP A 541 21.79 7.67 37.22
N THR A 542 20.82 7.44 38.12
CA THR A 542 19.42 7.25 37.77
C THR A 542 18.72 8.61 37.85
N LEU A 543 18.16 9.08 36.73
CA LEU A 543 17.27 10.24 36.71
C LEU A 543 15.83 9.72 36.72
N LEU A 544 15.11 9.93 37.83
CA LEU A 544 13.65 9.73 37.91
C LEU A 544 12.97 10.97 37.35
N LEU A 545 12.11 10.80 36.34
CA LEU A 545 11.18 11.81 35.85
C LEU A 545 9.77 11.21 35.92
N ASP A 546 8.84 11.96 36.52
CA ASP A 546 7.38 11.73 36.51
C ASP A 546 6.79 11.79 35.09
#